data_AF-A0A9J7CIA3-F1
#
_entry.id   AF-A0A9J7CIA3-F1
#
_cell.length_a   1.000
_cell.length_b   1.000
_cell.length_c   1.000
_cell.angle_alpha   90.00
_cell.angle_beta   90.00
_cell.angle_gamma   90.00
#
_symmetry.space_group_name_H-M   'P 1'
#
loop_
_entity.id
_entity.type
_entity.pdbx_description
1 polymer ?
#
loop_
_entity_poly.entity_id
_entity_poly.type
_entity_poly.pdbx_seq_one_letter_code
_entity_poly.pdbx_strand_id
1 'polypeptide(L)'
;MLQSEVGPNALPLESLDRYNRLINEMLYIYNGATICAYQQPFLCNLRYIPDLKEIMSKSRDWDELQHTWVEYHRKAGREMRDGYEQLVDVMNEVAHVN
;
A
#
# COMPACT_ATOMS: atom_id res chain seq x y z
N MET A 1 4.42 -0.56 -37.42
CA MET A 1 3.65 0.42 -36.63
C MET A 1 4.29 0.46 -35.26
N LEU A 2 5.06 1.51 -34.94
CA LEU A 2 5.59 1.70 -33.60
C LEU A 2 4.40 2.05 -32.71
N GLN A 3 4.06 1.21 -31.75
CA GLN A 3 3.08 1.58 -30.73
C GLN A 3 3.67 2.73 -29.92
N SER A 4 2.91 3.81 -29.77
CA SER A 4 3.22 4.83 -28.77
C SER A 4 3.07 4.19 -27.40
N GLU A 5 4.13 4.19 -26.60
CA GLU A 5 4.04 3.75 -25.22
C GLU A 5 3.14 4.72 -24.44
N VAL A 6 2.36 4.18 -23.50
CA VAL A 6 1.39 4.92 -22.69
C VAL A 6 1.60 4.64 -21.21
N GLY A 7 1.22 5.60 -20.37
CA GLY A 7 1.39 5.49 -18.92
C GLY A 7 2.87 5.46 -18.52
N PRO A 8 3.24 4.74 -17.43
CA PRO A 8 4.61 4.69 -16.94
C PRO A 8 5.65 4.24 -17.98
N ASN A 9 5.26 3.44 -18.97
CA ASN A 9 6.20 2.96 -20.00
C ASN A 9 6.73 4.11 -20.87
N ALA A 10 5.97 5.20 -21.04
CA ALA A 10 6.43 6.38 -21.78
C ALA A 10 7.57 7.16 -21.10
N LEU A 11 7.94 6.81 -19.86
CA LEU A 11 9.03 7.47 -19.14
C LEU A 11 10.41 7.08 -19.69
N PRO A 12 11.43 7.95 -19.54
CA PRO A 12 12.83 7.55 -19.68
C PRO A 12 13.17 6.38 -18.74
N LEU A 13 14.10 5.52 -19.14
CA LEU A 13 14.46 4.30 -18.40
C LEU A 13 14.75 4.54 -16.91
N GLU A 14 15.45 5.63 -16.57
CA GLU A 14 15.75 5.97 -15.18
C GLU A 14 14.48 6.27 -14.35
N SER A 15 13.55 7.06 -14.91
CA SER A 15 12.27 7.37 -14.26
C SER A 15 11.37 6.13 -14.19
N LEU A 16 11.38 5.26 -15.22
CA LEU A 16 10.66 3.99 -15.21
C LEU A 16 11.19 3.03 -14.14
N ASP A 17 12.52 2.94 -13.97
CA ASP A 17 13.12 2.15 -12.90
C ASP A 17 12.76 2.70 -11.51
N ARG A 18 12.74 4.02 -11.35
CA ARG A 18 12.28 4.68 -10.12
C ARG A 18 10.81 4.35 -9.83
N TYR A 19 9.93 4.45 -10.84
CA TYR A 19 8.52 4.06 -10.73
C TYR A 19 8.38 2.62 -10.24
N ASN A 20 9.06 1.68 -10.89
CA ASN A 20 8.97 0.25 -10.58
C ASN A 20 9.46 -0.05 -9.16
N ARG A 21 10.55 0.59 -8.71
CA ARG A 21 11.04 0.43 -7.33
C ARG A 21 10.00 0.92 -6.31
N LEU A 22 9.46 2.13 -6.49
CA LEU A 22 8.46 2.71 -5.58
C LEU A 22 7.23 1.82 -5.47
N ILE A 23 6.68 1.36 -6.60
CA ILE A 23 5.50 0.47 -6.59
C ILE A 23 5.79 -0.83 -5.86
N ASN A 24 6.96 -1.44 -6.08
CA ASN A 24 7.32 -2.69 -5.42
C ASN A 24 7.52 -2.52 -3.90
N GLU A 25 8.17 -1.44 -3.47
CA GLU A 25 8.35 -1.11 -2.05
C GLU A 25 6.99 -0.87 -1.36
N MET A 26 6.10 -0.12 -2.00
CA MET A 26 4.76 0.14 -1.50
C MET A 26 3.92 -1.14 -1.41
N LEU A 27 3.99 -2.02 -2.42
CA LEU A 27 3.34 -3.34 -2.39
C LEU A 27 3.91 -4.22 -1.28
N TYR A 28 5.21 -4.16 -1.03
CA TYR A 28 5.84 -4.90 0.05
C TYR A 28 5.31 -4.46 1.42
N ILE A 29 5.19 -3.15 1.66
CA ILE A 29 4.60 -2.60 2.88
C ILE A 29 3.15 -3.06 3.05
N TYR A 30 2.33 -2.91 2.01
CA TYR A 30 0.92 -3.29 2.04
C TYR A 30 0.72 -4.78 2.36
N ASN A 31 1.48 -5.66 1.70
CA ASN A 31 1.35 -7.11 1.89
C ASN A 31 2.03 -7.62 3.17
N GLY A 32 3.07 -6.94 3.64
CA GLY A 32 3.88 -7.32 4.78
C GLY A 32 3.36 -6.81 6.12
N ALA A 33 2.50 -5.78 6.14
CA ALA A 33 1.98 -5.19 7.36
C ALA A 33 1.18 -6.22 8.18
N THR A 34 1.54 -6.35 9.46
CA THR A 34 0.79 -7.14 10.45
C THR A 34 0.40 -6.30 11.66
N ILE A 35 -0.71 -6.68 12.31
CA ILE A 35 -1.16 -6.11 13.58
C ILE A 35 -1.38 -7.19 14.64
N CYS A 36 -1.48 -6.78 15.90
CA CYS A 36 -1.92 -7.64 16.99
C CYS A 36 -3.44 -7.63 17.15
N ALA A 37 -4.01 -8.80 17.46
CA ALA A 37 -5.45 -8.95 17.69
C ALA A 37 -5.91 -8.13 18.92
N TYR A 38 -7.11 -7.57 18.86
CA TYR A 38 -7.67 -6.74 19.93
C TYR A 38 -7.80 -7.51 21.26
N GLN A 39 -8.41 -8.70 21.22
CA GLN A 39 -8.68 -9.51 22.41
C GLN A 39 -7.54 -10.48 22.77
N GLN A 40 -6.59 -10.70 21.84
CA GLN A 40 -5.47 -11.63 22.00
C GLN A 40 -4.15 -10.91 21.71
N PRO A 41 -3.61 -10.13 22.66
CA PRO A 41 -2.50 -9.21 22.41
C PRO A 41 -1.18 -9.89 21.98
N PHE A 42 -1.05 -11.20 22.18
CA PHE A 42 0.12 -11.98 21.71
C PHE A 42 -0.03 -12.54 20.29
N LEU A 43 -1.21 -12.43 19.66
CA LEU A 43 -1.46 -12.84 18.28
C LEU A 43 -1.16 -11.66 17.33
N CYS A 44 0.11 -11.51 16.91
CA CYS A 44 0.64 -10.33 16.20
C CYS A 44 0.96 -10.53 14.71
N ASN A 45 0.38 -11.54 14.09
CA ASN A 45 0.62 -11.90 12.69
C ASN A 45 -0.62 -11.73 11.79
N LEU A 46 -1.62 -10.95 12.22
CA LEU A 46 -2.82 -10.71 11.43
C LEU A 46 -2.51 -9.81 10.23
N ARG A 47 -2.84 -10.26 9.01
CA ARG A 47 -2.59 -9.57 7.73
C ARG A 47 -3.87 -9.07 7.09
N TYR A 48 -3.74 -8.08 6.19
CA TYR A 48 -4.90 -7.44 5.55
C TYR A 48 -5.88 -8.47 4.96
N ILE A 49 -5.35 -9.47 4.26
CA ILE A 49 -6.08 -10.62 3.74
C ILE A 49 -5.37 -11.90 4.23
N PRO A 50 -6.12 -12.87 4.79
CA PRO A 50 -7.57 -12.88 5.00
C PRO A 50 -8.05 -12.18 6.28
N ASP A 51 -7.18 -12.01 7.28
CA ASP A 51 -7.59 -11.82 8.68
C ASP A 51 -8.37 -10.52 8.92
N LEU A 52 -7.78 -9.37 8.55
CA LEU A 52 -8.41 -8.07 8.80
C LEU A 52 -9.66 -7.91 7.95
N LYS A 53 -9.66 -8.41 6.71
CA LYS A 53 -10.85 -8.44 5.85
C LYS A 53 -12.00 -9.21 6.52
N GLU A 54 -11.70 -10.33 7.16
CA GLU A 54 -12.70 -11.11 7.88
C GLU A 54 -13.24 -10.36 9.10
N ILE A 55 -12.35 -9.82 9.95
CA ILE A 55 -12.73 -9.02 11.12
C ILE A 55 -13.61 -7.82 10.71
N MET A 56 -13.15 -7.02 9.75
CA MET A 56 -13.83 -5.80 9.31
C MET A 56 -15.18 -6.07 8.62
N SER A 57 -15.40 -7.27 8.09
CA SER A 57 -16.68 -7.65 7.45
C SER A 57 -17.68 -8.29 8.42
N LYS A 58 -17.20 -9.08 9.39
CA LYS A 58 -18.05 -9.90 10.27
C LYS A 58 -18.25 -9.30 11.65
N SER A 59 -17.24 -8.61 12.21
CA SER A 59 -17.35 -8.06 13.56
C SER A 59 -18.44 -7.00 13.65
N ARG A 60 -19.06 -6.94 14.84
CA ARG A 60 -20.03 -5.92 15.23
C ARG A 60 -19.60 -5.22 16.52
N ASP A 61 -18.44 -5.58 17.05
CA ASP A 61 -17.81 -4.89 18.18
C ASP A 61 -17.11 -3.64 17.64
N TRP A 62 -17.54 -2.48 18.11
CA TRP A 62 -16.99 -1.20 17.68
C TRP A 62 -15.50 -1.06 18.05
N ASP A 63 -15.10 -1.54 19.23
CA ASP A 63 -13.72 -1.41 19.72
C ASP A 63 -12.77 -2.27 18.88
N GLU A 64 -13.21 -3.49 18.51
CA GLU A 64 -12.44 -4.38 17.63
C GLU A 64 -12.27 -3.78 16.22
N LEU A 65 -13.35 -3.23 15.66
CA LEU A 65 -13.32 -2.59 14.36
C LEU A 65 -12.41 -1.35 14.36
N GLN A 66 -12.51 -0.50 15.37
CA GLN A 66 -11.65 0.67 15.51
C GLN A 66 -10.18 0.27 15.66
N HIS A 67 -9.87 -0.65 16.59
CA HIS A 67 -8.51 -1.15 16.80
C HIS A 67 -7.90 -1.68 15.50
N THR A 68 -8.64 -2.56 14.81
CA THR A 68 -8.20 -3.18 13.56
C THR A 68 -7.91 -2.13 12.48
N TRP A 69 -8.79 -1.15 12.30
CA TRP A 69 -8.62 -0.09 11.31
C TRP A 69 -7.43 0.80 11.63
N VAL A 70 -7.31 1.26 12.88
CA VAL A 70 -6.27 2.20 13.31
C VAL A 70 -4.89 1.55 13.25
N GLU A 71 -4.74 0.33 13.77
CA GLU A 71 -3.44 -0.35 13.79
C GLU A 71 -2.95 -0.68 12.39
N TYR A 72 -3.85 -1.09 11.48
CA TYR A 72 -3.44 -1.35 10.10
C TYR A 72 -2.97 -0.08 9.39
N HIS A 73 -3.71 1.03 9.51
CA HIS A 73 -3.30 2.30 8.90
C HIS A 73 -2.04 2.88 9.56
N ARG A 74 -1.79 2.59 10.85
CA ARG A 74 -0.51 2.93 11.50
C ARG A 74 0.66 2.14 10.91
N LYS A 75 0.49 0.85 10.63
CA LYS A 75 1.56 -0.05 10.15
C LYS A 75 1.80 0.03 8.65
N ALA A 76 0.73 0.06 7.86
CA ALA A 76 0.82 0.17 6.41
C ALA A 76 0.87 1.63 5.96
N GLY A 77 -0.08 2.44 6.40
CA GLY A 77 -0.28 3.81 5.90
C GLY A 77 0.85 4.79 6.24
N ARG A 78 1.41 4.73 7.46
CA ARG A 78 2.53 5.61 7.84
C ARG A 78 3.79 5.28 7.04
N GLU A 79 4.14 4.00 6.94
CA GLU A 79 5.31 3.54 6.18
C GLU A 79 5.15 3.82 4.67
N MET A 80 3.92 3.87 4.16
CA MET A 80 3.62 4.19 2.77
C MET A 80 3.90 5.65 2.40
N ARG A 81 3.91 6.57 3.37
CA ARG A 81 3.81 8.02 3.12
C ARG A 81 4.90 8.53 2.18
N ASP A 82 6.16 8.29 2.50
CA ASP A 82 7.30 8.82 1.76
C ASP A 82 7.37 8.23 0.34
N GLY A 83 7.00 6.95 0.19
CA GLY A 83 6.88 6.30 -1.11
C GLY A 83 5.75 6.90 -1.95
N TYR A 84 4.62 7.23 -1.33
CA TYR A 84 3.47 7.84 -2.02
C TYR A 84 3.78 9.27 -2.48
N GLU A 85 4.46 10.07 -1.67
CA GLU A 85 4.91 11.43 -2.05
C GLU A 85 5.82 11.35 -3.29
N GLN A 86 6.81 10.45 -3.30
CA GLN A 86 7.68 10.24 -4.47
C GLN A 86 6.95 9.68 -5.69
N LEU A 87 5.96 8.80 -5.47
CA LEU A 87 5.15 8.26 -6.56
C LEU A 87 4.35 9.39 -7.24
N VAL A 88 3.81 10.34 -6.49
CA VAL A 88 3.10 11.50 -7.06
C VAL A 88 4.01 12.29 -7.99
N ASP A 89 5.26 12.55 -7.61
CA ASP A 89 6.22 13.24 -8.47
C ASP A 89 6.44 12.49 -9.79
N VAL A 90 6.67 11.18 -9.72
CA VAL A 90 6.85 10.34 -10.91
C VAL A 90 5.58 10.29 -11.75
N MET A 91 4.40 10.23 -11.15
CA MET A 91 3.13 10.23 -11.88
C MET A 91 2.85 11.58 -12.57
N ASN A 92 3.36 12.69 -12.04
CA ASN A 92 3.34 13.98 -12.75
C ASN A 92 4.27 13.96 -13.97
N GLU A 93 5.45 13.33 -13.87
CA GLU A 93 6.32 13.10 -15.04
C GLU A 93 5.59 12.27 -16.10
N VAL A 94 4.91 11.18 -15.70
CA VAL A 94 4.08 10.36 -16.58
C VAL A 94 3.05 11.21 -17.31
N ALA A 95 2.34 12.10 -16.60
CA ALA A 95 1.33 12.96 -17.21
C ALA A 95 1.90 13.95 -18.25
N HIS A 96 3.17 14.33 -18.14
CA HIS A 96 3.83 15.24 -19.09
C HIS A 96 4.35 14.55 -20.36
N VAL A 97 4.62 13.24 -20.29
CA VAL A 97 5.15 12.47 -21.44
C VAL A 97 4.07 11.73 -22.24
N ASN A 98 2.82 11.72 -21.74
CA ASN A 98 1.66 11.15 -22.45
C ASN A 98 0.95 12.17 -23.35
#